data_AF-A0A7C5QIZ2-F1
#
_entry.id   AF-A0A7C5QIZ2-F1
#
_cell.length_a   1.000
_cell.length_b   1.000
_cell.length_c   1.000
_cell.angle_alpha   90.00
_cell.angle_beta   90.00
_cell.angle_gamma   90.00
#
_symmetry.space_group_name_H-M   'P 1'
#
loop_
_entity.id
_entity.type
_entity.pdbx_description
1 polymer ?
#
loop_
_entity_poly.entity_id
_entity_poly.type
_entity_poly.pdbx_seq_one_letter_code
_entity_poly.pdbx_strand_id
1 'polypeptide(L)' 'VEKFEKRILSFLEDLRARPEERIAVIGHGGTLHGILCLTLGMGLSKLWWVHMDNTGVTLLEEEQEGFRLVYLNSLCHLRR' A
#
# COMPACT_ATOMS: atom_id res chain seq x y z
N VAL A 1 -1.36 6.42 -16.83
CA VAL A 1 -1.76 5.31 -15.94
C VAL A 1 -0.75 4.17 -16.03
N GLU A 2 -0.47 3.64 -17.22
CA GLU A 2 0.47 2.53 -17.44
C GLU A 2 1.87 2.73 -16.84
N LYS A 3 2.51 3.90 -17.04
CA LYS A 3 3.82 4.22 -16.41
C LYS A 3 3.77 4.26 -14.88
N PHE A 4 2.62 4.61 -14.30
CA PHE A 4 2.42 4.70 -12.86
C PHE A 4 2.25 3.29 -12.26
N GLU A 5 1.41 2.48 -12.87
CA GLU A 5 1.21 1.08 -12.51
C GLU A 5 2.52 0.29 -12.53
N LYS A 6 3.24 0.36 -13.65
CA LYS A 6 4.53 -0.33 -13.83
C LYS A 6 5.54 0.02 -12.74
N ARG A 7 5.59 1.29 -12.33
CA ARG A 7 6.49 1.74 -11.25
C ARG A 7 6.11 1.13 -9.91
N ILE A 8 4.82 1.03 -9.61
CA ILE A 8 4.36 0.42 -8.36
C ILE A 8 4.63 -1.08 -8.36
N LEU A 9 4.33 -1.78 -9.45
CA LEU A 9 4.60 -3.22 -9.56
C LEU A 9 6.08 -3.54 -9.41
N SER A 10 6.96 -2.78 -10.09
CA SER A 10 8.41 -2.91 -9.93
C SER A 10 8.86 -2.67 -8.47
N PHE A 11 8.29 -1.67 -7.80
CA PHE A 11 8.59 -1.43 -6.38
C PHE A 11 8.12 -2.58 -5.47
N LEU A 12 6.96 -3.19 -5.74
CA LEU A 12 6.48 -4.35 -5.00
C LEU A 12 7.37 -5.58 -5.22
N GLU A 13 7.91 -5.77 -6.43
CA GLU A 13 8.91 -6.81 -6.70
C GLU A 13 10.19 -6.57 -5.89
N ASP A 14 10.67 -5.32 -5.83
CA ASP A 14 11.83 -4.96 -5.02
C ASP A 14 11.59 -5.27 -3.53
N LEU A 15 10.39 -4.96 -3.02
CA LEU A 15 10.01 -5.25 -1.63
C LEU A 15 9.99 -6.74 -1.32
N ARG A 16 9.50 -7.59 -2.24
CA ARG A 16 9.49 -9.06 -2.06
C ARG A 16 10.89 -9.68 -2.04
N ALA A 17 11.84 -9.03 -2.70
CA ALA A 17 13.23 -9.47 -2.72
C ALA A 17 14.00 -9.08 -1.43
N ARG A 18 13.39 -8.30 -0.54
CA ARG A 18 14.01 -7.85 0.71
C ARG A 18 14.01 -8.97 1.75
N PRO A 19 15.12 -9.18 2.48
CA PRO A 19 15.16 -10.16 3.57
C PRO A 19 14.43 -9.68 4.85
N GLU A 20 14.08 -8.41 4.95
CA GLU A 20 13.43 -7.84 6.12
C GLU A 20 11.96 -8.30 6.27
N GLU A 21 11.61 -8.84 7.44
CA GLU A 21 10.23 -9.30 7.74
C GLU A 21 9.22 -8.16 7.93
N ARG A 22 9.70 -6.95 8.28
CA ARG A 22 8.85 -5.78 8.57
C ARG A 22 9.40 -4.57 7.86
N ILE A 23 8.66 -4.09 6.86
CA ILE A 23 9.08 -2.97 6.01
C ILE A 23 8.09 -1.82 6.18
N ALA A 24 8.60 -0.64 6.53
CA ALA A 24 7.83 0.59 6.53
C ALA A 24 7.98 1.30 5.18
N VAL A 25 6.87 1.53 4.49
CA VAL A 25 6.83 2.30 3.24
C VAL A 25 6.26 3.69 3.53
N ILE A 26 7.09 4.72 3.39
CA ILE A 26 6.69 6.12 3.58
C ILE A 26 6.57 6.79 2.22
N GLY A 27 5.45 7.43 1.96
CA GLY A 27 5.19 8.09 0.69
C GLY A 27 4.00 9.03 0.73
N HIS A 28 3.52 9.38 -0.46
CA HIS A 28 2.38 10.27 -0.63
C HIS A 28 1.12 9.51 -1.01
N GLY A 29 -0.04 10.14 -0.76
CA GLY A 29 -1.36 9.55 -0.97
C GLY A 29 -1.49 8.82 -2.31
N GLY A 30 -1.19 9.45 -3.45
CA GLY A 30 -1.37 8.82 -4.76
C GLY A 30 -0.65 7.48 -4.92
N THR A 31 0.64 7.41 -4.56
CA THR A 31 1.42 6.16 -4.64
C THR A 31 0.93 5.13 -3.63
N LEU A 32 0.63 5.53 -2.39
CA LEU A 32 0.16 4.61 -1.36
C LEU A 32 -1.21 4.00 -1.70
N HIS A 33 -2.13 4.78 -2.28
CA HIS A 33 -3.40 4.24 -2.79
C HIS A 33 -3.17 3.25 -3.94
N GLY A 34 -2.25 3.55 -4.84
CA GLY A 34 -1.91 2.65 -5.95
C GLY A 34 -1.32 1.33 -5.46
N ILE A 35 -0.41 1.38 -4.48
CA ILE A 35 0.12 0.19 -3.79
C ILE A 35 -1.06 -0.62 -3.24
N LEU A 36 -1.89 -0.01 -2.39
CA LEU A 36 -3.02 -0.68 -1.75
C LEU A 36 -3.98 -1.34 -2.77
N CYS A 37 -4.36 -0.61 -3.82
CA CYS A 37 -5.29 -1.11 -4.83
C CYS A 37 -4.70 -2.30 -5.60
N LEU A 38 -3.42 -2.25 -5.97
CA LEU A 38 -2.77 -3.33 -6.71
C LEU A 38 -2.51 -4.54 -5.82
N THR A 39 -2.10 -4.34 -4.57
CA THR A 39 -1.87 -5.45 -3.62
C THR A 39 -3.16 -6.19 -3.26
N LEU A 40 -4.31 -5.52 -3.30
CA LEU A 40 -5.63 -6.10 -3.03
C LEU A 40 -6.38 -6.55 -4.30
N GLY A 41 -5.73 -6.54 -5.48
CA GLY A 41 -6.35 -6.97 -6.73
C GLY A 41 -7.52 -6.07 -7.21
N MET A 42 -7.65 -4.86 -6.68
CA MET A 42 -8.75 -3.93 -6.99
C MET A 42 -8.59 -3.24 -8.34
N GLY A 43 -7.34 -3.10 -8.82
CA GLY A 43 -6.96 -2.32 -9.99
C GLY A 43 -6.95 -0.81 -9.73
N LEU A 44 -6.25 -0.06 -10.59
CA LEU A 44 -6.07 1.40 -10.41
C LEU A 44 -7.32 2.23 -10.71
N SER A 45 -8.37 1.65 -11.29
CA SER A 45 -9.65 2.35 -11.49
C SER A 45 -10.33 2.72 -10.17
N LYS A 46 -9.94 2.08 -9.06
CA LYS A 46 -10.46 2.31 -7.71
C LYS A 46 -9.53 3.14 -6.82
N LEU A 47 -8.55 3.85 -7.40
CA LEU A 47 -7.50 4.55 -6.66
C LEU A 47 -8.02 5.42 -5.50
N TRP A 48 -9.16 6.07 -5.71
CA TRP A 48 -9.74 7.04 -4.76
C TRP A 48 -10.96 6.51 -4.01
N TRP A 49 -11.22 5.20 -4.06
CA TRP A 49 -12.34 4.59 -3.32
C TRP A 49 -12.05 4.41 -1.84
N VAL A 50 -10.76 4.40 -1.49
CA VAL A 50 -10.28 4.27 -0.14
C VAL A 50 -9.83 5.65 0.33
N HIS A 51 -10.22 6.05 1.53
CA HIS A 51 -9.74 7.28 2.14
C HIS A 51 -8.45 7.02 2.92
N MET A 52 -7.46 7.88 2.76
CA MET A 52 -6.22 7.87 3.54
C MET A 52 -5.91 9.29 4.03
N ASP A 53 -5.63 9.42 5.32
CA ASP A 53 -5.28 10.69 5.94
C ASP A 53 -3.76 10.88 5.98
N ASN A 54 -3.34 12.14 6.16
CA ASN A 54 -1.95 12.43 6.51
C ASN A 54 -1.57 11.64 7.76
N THR A 55 -0.38 11.05 7.76
CA THR A 55 0.15 10.20 8.84
C THR A 55 -0.70 8.96 9.16
N GLY A 56 -1.68 8.61 8.32
CA GLY A 56 -2.44 7.37 8.45
C GLY A 56 -1.56 6.14 8.24
N VAL A 57 -1.64 5.18 9.17
CA VAL A 57 -0.86 3.93 9.08
C VAL A 57 -1.74 2.81 8.53
N THR A 58 -1.27 2.13 7.51
CA THR A 58 -1.93 0.95 6.92
C THR A 58 -0.99 -0.25 7.02
N LEU A 59 -1.52 -1.41 7.39
CA LEU A 59 -0.76 -2.65 7.49
C LEU A 59 -1.28 -3.67 6.49
N LEU A 60 -0.37 -4.11 5.63
CA LEU A 60 -0.54 -5.24 4.72
C LEU A 60 0.39 -6.36 5.19
N GLU A 61 -0.10 -7.59 5.19
CA GLU A 61 0.70 -8.79 5.38
C GLU A 61 0.77 -9.55 4.07
N GLU A 62 1.97 -9.97 3.66
CA GLU A 62 2.13 -10.84 2.50
C GLU A 62 1.72 -12.27 2.87
N GLU A 63 0.90 -12.88 2.03
CA GLU A 63 0.48 -14.27 2.12
C GLU A 63 0.92 -15.02 0.85
N GLN A 64 0.70 -16.35 0.82
CA GLN A 64 1.11 -17.18 -0.32
C GLN A 64 0.52 -16.69 -1.66
N GLU A 65 -0.67 -16.10 -1.64
CA GLU A 65 -1.39 -15.63 -2.83
C GLU A 65 -1.71 -14.11 -2.78
N GLY A 66 -0.77 -13.29 -2.31
CA GLY A 66 -0.88 -11.83 -2.40
C GLY A 66 -0.77 -11.14 -1.06
N PHE A 67 -1.66 -10.19 -0.78
CA PHE A 67 -1.62 -9.42 0.46
C PHE A 67 -2.96 -9.42 1.18
N ARG A 68 -2.90 -9.57 2.50
CA ARG A 68 -4.03 -9.37 3.40
C ARG A 68 -3.94 -7.98 4.04
N LEU A 69 -5.04 -7.23 3.98
CA LEU A 69 -5.20 -5.98 4.71
C LEU A 69 -5.55 -6.26 6.17
N VAL A 70 -4.68 -5.85 7.09
CA VAL A 70 -4.89 -6.03 8.54
C VAL A 70 -5.64 -4.84 9.13
N TYR A 71 -5.16 -3.64 8.85
CA TYR A 71 -5.86 -2.40 9.17
C TYR A 71 -5.52 -1.33 8.15
N LEU A 72 -6.46 -0.41 7.97
CA LEU A 72 -6.38 0.69 7.02
C LEU A 72 -6.44 2.01 7.78
N ASN A 73 -5.56 2.94 7.41
CA ASN A 73 -5.62 4.35 7.82
C ASN A 73 -5.81 4.55 9.34
N SER A 74 -5.03 3.83 10.14
CA SER A 74 -5.04 3.96 11.59
C SER A 74 -4.44 5.29 12.02
N LEU A 75 -5.21 6.06 12.79
CA LEU A 75 -4.85 7.38 13.33
C LEU A 75 -4.75 7.40 14.85
N CYS A 76 -4.73 6.24 15.51
CA CYS A 76 -4.79 6.13 16.96
C CYS A 76 -3.63 6.82 17.70
N HIS A 77 -2.52 7.08 17.01
CA HIS A 77 -1.35 7.78 17.54
C HIS A 77 -1.47 9.31 17.48
N LEU A 78 -2.36 9.84 16.64
CA LEU A 78 -2.60 11.27 16.56
C LEU A 78 -3.47 11.68 17.75
N ARG A 79 -2.89 12.48 18.64
CA ARG A 79 -3.65 13.16 19.68
C ARG A 79 -4.38 14.34 19.04
N ARG A 80 -5.68 14.44 19.30
CA ARG A 80 -6.45 15.66 19.00
C ARG A 80 -6.19 16.71 20.07
#